data_AF-A0A2V8N6K9-F1
#
_entry.id   AF-A0A2V8N6K9-F1
#
_cell.length_a   1.000
_cell.length_b   1.000
_cell.length_c   1.000
_cell.angle_alpha   90.00
_cell.angle_beta   90.00
_cell.angle_gamma   90.00
#
_symmetry.space_group_name_H-M   'P 1'
#
loop_
_entity.id
_entity.type
_entity.pdbx_description
1 polymer ?
#
loop_
_entity_poly.entity_id
_entity_poly.type
_entity_poly.pdbx_seq_one_letter_code
_entity_poly.pdbx_strand_id
1 'polypeptide(L)' 'MIILETNRLVLRQLIIGDAEFILALLNEPSFIRYIGDKGVRNLDDA' A
#
# COMPACT_ATOMS: atom_id res chain seq x y z
N MET A 1 -3.07 -14.12 -3.09
CA MET A 1 -2.17 -15.27 -3.33
C MET A 1 -0.80 -14.96 -2.75
N ILE A 2 -0.22 -15.85 -1.93
CA ILE A 2 1.15 -15.70 -1.40
C ILE A 2 2.14 -15.98 -2.54
N ILE A 3 3.14 -15.12 -2.69
CA ILE A 3 4.17 -15.18 -3.74
C ILE A 3 5.52 -15.59 -3.16
N LEU A 4 5.85 -15.15 -1.95
CA LEU A 4 7.09 -15.48 -1.26
C LEU A 4 6.88 -15.48 0.25
N GLU A 5 7.55 -16.39 0.95
CA GLU A 5 7.54 -16.46 2.41
C GLU A 5 8.96 -16.71 2.93
N THR A 6 9.29 -16.02 4.03
CA THR A 6 10.53 -16.17 4.80
C THR A 6 10.18 -16.20 6.28
N ASN A 7 11.15 -16.46 7.15
CA ASN A 7 10.95 -16.52 8.61
C ASN A 7 10.29 -15.27 9.23
N ARG A 8 10.35 -14.09 8.59
CA ARG A 8 9.80 -12.84 9.14
C ARG A 8 8.94 -12.04 8.16
N LEU A 9 8.70 -12.55 6.96
CA LEU A 9 8.00 -11.79 5.92
C LEU A 9 7.23 -12.73 5.01
N VAL A 10 5.96 -12.39 4.79
CA VAL A 10 5.10 -12.97 3.75
C VAL A 10 4.80 -11.87 2.74
N LEU A 11 5.10 -12.14 1.47
CA LEU A 11 4.71 -11.31 0.35
C LEU A 11 3.54 -11.97 -0.38
N ARG A 12 2.51 -11.19 -0.62
CA ARG A 12 1.32 -11.61 -1.36
C ARG A 12 0.89 -10.53 -2.35
N GLN A 13 0.12 -10.93 -3.36
CA GLN A 13 -0.60 -9.98 -4.19
C GLN A 13 -1.58 -9.17 -3.35
N LEU A 14 -1.69 -7.88 -3.68
CA LEU A 14 -2.70 -6.98 -3.14
C LEU A 14 -4.10 -7.45 -3.55
N ILE A 15 -5.07 -7.20 -2.68
CA ILE A 15 -6.50 -7.40 -2.93
C ILE A 15 -7.26 -6.13 -2.54
N ILE A 16 -8.53 -6.03 -2.96
CA ILE A 16 -9.38 -4.86 -2.66
C ILE A 16 -9.48 -4.58 -1.15
N GLY A 17 -9.43 -5.62 -0.30
CA GLY A 17 -9.43 -5.45 1.15
C GLY A 17 -8.22 -4.70 1.73
N ASP A 18 -7.18 -4.43 0.93
CA ASP A 18 -6.00 -3.67 1.34
C ASP A 18 -6.12 -2.17 1.08
N ALA A 19 -7.19 -1.73 0.40
CA ALA A 19 -7.38 -0.35 -0.06
C ALA A 19 -7.21 0.68 1.08
N GLU A 20 -7.77 0.42 2.26
CA GLU A 20 -7.64 1.31 3.42
C GLU A 20 -6.18 1.51 3.85
N PHE A 21 -5.38 0.44 3.83
CA PHE A 21 -3.96 0.50 4.18
C PHE A 21 -3.16 1.25 3.12
N ILE A 22 -3.44 1.00 1.83
CA ILE A 22 -2.77 1.68 0.71
C ILE A 22 -3.11 3.17 0.71
N LEU A 23 -4.37 3.55 0.91
CA LEU A 23 -4.81 4.94 1.00
C LEU A 23 -4.07 5.68 2.12
N ALA A 24 -3.96 5.07 3.31
CA ALA A 24 -3.22 5.65 4.41
C ALA A 24 -1.72 5.80 4.08
N LEU A 25 -1.06 4.72 3.61
CA LEU A 25 0.36 4.72 3.30
C LEU A 25 0.75 5.77 2.25
N LEU A 26 -0.02 5.89 1.16
CA LEU A 26 0.29 6.81 0.07
C LEU A 26 0.09 8.29 0.44
N ASN A 27 -0.69 8.57 1.49
CA ASN A 27 -0.93 9.91 2.01
C ASN A 27 -0.07 10.25 3.23
N GLU A 28 0.82 9.35 3.68
CA GLU A 28 1.79 9.64 4.72
C GLU A 28 2.73 10.79 4.28
N PRO A 29 2.99 11.80 5.14
CA PRO A 29 3.86 12.93 4.78
C PRO A 29 5.26 12.49 4.35
N SER A 30 5.77 11.41 4.95
CA SER A 30 7.06 10.83 4.60
C SER A 30 7.03 10.18 3.22
N PHE A 31 5.95 9.48 2.86
CA PHE A 31 5.77 8.87 1.55
C PHE A 31 5.74 9.96 0.48
N ILE A 32 4.93 11.01 0.68
CA ILE A 32 4.84 12.15 -0.24
C ILE A 32 6.21 12.84 -0.38
N ARG A 33 6.94 13.03 0.71
CA ARG A 33 8.24 13.73 0.71
C ARG A 33 9.36 12.92 0.04
N TYR A 34 9.43 11.61 0.28
CA TYR A 34 10.60 10.79 -0.06
C TYR A 34 10.36 9.80 -1.22
N ILE A 35 9.11 9.52 -1.58
CA ILE A 35 8.74 8.63 -2.69
C ILE A 35 7.96 9.39 -3.76
N GLY A 36 7.05 10.27 -3.34
CA GLY A 36 6.26 11.15 -4.20
C GLY A 36 4.77 10.87 -4.13
N ASP A 37 3.98 11.93 -4.29
CA ASP A 37 2.53 11.88 -4.28
C ASP A 37 1.98 11.11 -5.50
N LYS A 38 1.10 10.14 -5.22
CA LYS A 38 0.46 9.29 -6.23
C LYS A 38 -0.95 9.76 -6.61
N GLY A 39 -1.46 10.81 -5.98
CA GLY A 39 -2.79 11.35 -6.28
C GLY A 39 -3.98 10.54 -5.78
N VAL A 40 -3.75 9.46 -5.01
CA VAL A 40 -4.79 8.61 -4.40
C VAL A 40 -5.39 9.34 -3.21
N ARG A 41 -6.71 9.61 -3.21
CA ARG A 41 -7.38 10.42 -2.17
C ARG A 41 -8.61 9.79 -1.55
N ASN A 42 -9.12 8.70 -2.12
CA ASN A 42 -10.27 7.98 -1.61
C ASN A 42 -10.11 6.46 -1.85
N LEU A 43 -11.07 5.67 -1.39
CA LEU A 43 -11.01 4.21 -1.51
C LEU A 43 -11.24 3.68 -2.93
N ASP A 44 -11.89 4.45 -3.81
CA ASP A 44 -12.07 4.05 -5.21
C ASP A 44 -10.76 4.19 -6.01
N ASP A 45 -9.87 5.08 -5.56
CA ASP A 45 -8.53 5.29 -6.14
C ASP A 45 -7.50 4.25 -5.66
N ALA A 46 -7.78 3.51 -4.57
CA ALA A 46 -6.82 2.68 -3.82
C ALA A 46 -7.00 1.17 -4.07
#